data_AF-A0A075FNF0-F1
#
_entry.id   AF-A0A075FNF0-F1
#
_cell.length_a   1.000
_cell.length_b   1.000
_cell.length_c   1.000
_cell.angle_alpha   90.00
_cell.angle_beta   90.00
_cell.angle_gamma   90.00
#
_symmetry.space_group_name_H-M   'P 1'
#
loop_
_entity.id
_entity.type
_entity.pdbx_description
1 polymer ?
#
loop_
_entity_poly.entity_id
_entity_poly.type
_entity_poly.pdbx_seq_one_letter_code
_entity_poly.pdbx_strand_id
1 'polypeptide(L)'
;MSSEEIESINVPIFGNKWILRWESDRTMKEKLMREATLPMPNPVSHPKDIEKLVIVKRQGAAGGKGYFMAANEEDYNTKRNQLISEGVISKDETLYIQEYAAGVLAYLQFFYSPLTNELEFFGVDQRHESDIEGLGRIPSEQQLKSNKVPSFNVIGNSPLVLRESLLDEVYEMGENFVTAAKRVVSPGMNGPFCIEGVYDENAKFTSFEFSARIVAGTNIYMDGSPYYSLLFNENMSMGKRIAREVKIAESKNMIEKITT
;
A
#
# COMPACT_ATOMS: atom_id res chain seq x y z
N MET A 1 -11.81 -5.90 12.10
CA MET A 1 -12.11 -7.34 11.94
C MET A 1 -10.81 -8.06 11.66
N SER A 2 -10.62 -9.23 12.26
CA SER A 2 -9.53 -10.14 11.89
C SER A 2 -9.77 -10.74 10.50
N SER A 3 -8.73 -11.30 9.89
CA SER A 3 -8.87 -12.00 8.62
C SER A 3 -9.84 -13.18 8.71
N GLU A 4 -9.85 -13.90 9.84
CA GLU A 4 -10.78 -15.01 10.10
C GLU A 4 -12.24 -14.54 10.16
N GLU A 5 -12.50 -13.39 10.80
CA GLU A 5 -13.84 -12.80 10.84
C GLU A 5 -14.32 -12.44 9.43
N ILE A 6 -13.46 -11.85 8.60
CA ILE A 6 -13.79 -11.49 7.21
C ILE A 6 -14.03 -12.74 6.36
N GLU A 7 -13.17 -13.76 6.49
CA GLU A 7 -13.30 -15.01 5.75
C GLU A 7 -14.58 -15.78 6.11
N SER A 8 -15.10 -15.60 7.32
CA SER A 8 -16.35 -16.21 7.81
C SER A 8 -17.64 -15.56 7.29
N ILE A 9 -17.54 -14.40 6.62
CA ILE A 9 -18.71 -13.69 6.08
C ILE A 9 -19.33 -14.51 4.93
N ASN A 10 -20.62 -14.80 5.07
CA ASN A 10 -21.42 -15.55 4.09
C ASN A 10 -22.05 -14.66 2.99
N VAL A 11 -22.08 -13.33 3.21
CA VAL A 11 -22.54 -12.38 2.19
C VAL A 11 -21.46 -12.27 1.11
N PRO A 12 -21.79 -12.40 -0.19
CA PRO A 12 -20.80 -12.26 -1.27
C PRO A 12 -20.02 -10.94 -1.17
N ILE A 13 -18.69 -11.02 -1.15
CA ILE A 13 -17.80 -9.86 -1.07
C ILE A 13 -17.19 -9.65 -2.46
N PHE A 14 -17.35 -8.45 -3.02
CA PHE A 14 -16.63 -8.07 -4.24
C PHE A 14 -15.12 -8.11 -4.00
N GLY A 15 -14.38 -8.83 -4.83
CA GLY A 15 -12.95 -9.07 -4.66
C GLY A 15 -12.65 -10.47 -4.12
N ASN A 16 -11.43 -10.66 -3.62
CA ASN A 16 -10.95 -11.90 -3.02
C ASN A 16 -10.76 -11.70 -1.51
N LYS A 17 -11.64 -12.22 -0.67
CA LYS A 17 -11.55 -12.03 0.79
C LYS A 17 -10.32 -12.69 1.41
N TRP A 18 -9.78 -13.75 0.80
CA TRP A 18 -8.58 -14.46 1.28
C TRP A 18 -7.29 -13.66 1.06
N ILE A 19 -7.23 -12.75 0.08
CA ILE A 19 -6.06 -11.90 -0.15
C ILE A 19 -5.87 -10.87 0.97
N LEU A 20 -6.93 -10.54 1.72
CA LEU A 20 -6.85 -9.57 2.81
C LEU A 20 -5.97 -10.07 3.95
N ARG A 21 -5.89 -11.40 4.16
CA ARG A 21 -4.91 -11.99 5.08
C ARG A 21 -3.47 -11.67 4.64
N TRP A 22 -3.19 -11.79 3.34
CA TRP A 22 -1.88 -11.46 2.76
C TRP A 22 -1.56 -9.97 2.85
N GLU A 23 -2.57 -9.08 2.76
CA GLU A 23 -2.39 -7.65 3.01
C GLU A 23 -2.07 -7.34 4.48
N SER A 24 -2.67 -8.09 5.42
CA SER A 24 -2.56 -7.82 6.85
C SER A 24 -1.29 -8.36 7.52
N ASP A 25 -0.79 -9.51 7.06
CA ASP A 25 0.40 -10.17 7.60
C ASP A 25 1.64 -9.75 6.80
N ARG A 26 2.66 -9.18 7.48
CA ARG A 26 3.85 -8.63 6.81
C ARG A 26 4.70 -9.70 6.12
N THR A 27 4.79 -10.90 6.68
CA THR A 27 5.54 -12.03 6.10
C THR A 27 4.85 -12.53 4.84
N MET A 28 3.52 -12.68 4.88
CA MET A 28 2.74 -13.06 3.70
C MET A 28 2.76 -11.96 2.64
N LYS A 29 2.65 -10.68 3.04
CA LYS A 29 2.78 -9.52 2.16
C LYS A 29 4.09 -9.57 1.40
N GLU A 30 5.20 -9.68 2.12
CA GLU A 30 6.54 -9.79 1.54
C GLU A 30 6.62 -10.97 0.56
N LYS A 31 6.10 -12.14 0.95
CA LYS A 31 6.08 -13.32 0.08
C LYS A 31 5.37 -13.05 -1.24
N LEU A 32 4.16 -12.47 -1.23
CA LEU A 32 3.44 -12.15 -2.47
C LEU A 32 4.19 -11.10 -3.31
N MET A 33 4.78 -10.08 -2.68
CA MET A 33 5.55 -9.08 -3.41
C MET A 33 6.80 -9.67 -4.08
N ARG A 34 7.49 -10.63 -3.42
CA ARG A 34 8.62 -11.37 -4.02
C ARG A 34 8.17 -12.25 -5.18
N GLU A 35 7.05 -12.96 -5.03
CA GLU A 35 6.44 -13.77 -6.08
C GLU A 35 5.99 -12.94 -7.30
N ALA A 36 5.61 -11.69 -7.05
CA ALA A 36 5.30 -10.68 -8.06
C ALA A 36 6.53 -9.93 -8.58
N THR A 37 7.73 -10.34 -8.18
CA THR A 37 9.01 -9.72 -8.59
C THR A 37 9.03 -8.20 -8.41
N LEU A 38 8.31 -7.68 -7.41
CA LEU A 38 8.28 -6.25 -7.16
C LEU A 38 9.63 -5.81 -6.55
N PRO A 39 10.19 -4.67 -6.97
CA PRO A 39 11.37 -4.11 -6.32
C PRO A 39 11.02 -3.75 -4.88
N MET A 40 11.79 -4.26 -3.91
CA MET A 40 11.51 -4.05 -2.49
C MET A 40 12.79 -3.74 -1.71
N PRO A 41 12.71 -2.90 -0.65
CA PRO A 41 13.79 -2.77 0.31
C PRO A 41 13.95 -4.07 1.12
N ASN A 42 15.17 -4.35 1.55
CA ASN A 42 15.46 -5.58 2.28
C ASN A 42 14.81 -5.56 3.67
N PRO A 43 14.20 -6.68 4.10
CA PRO A 43 13.82 -6.86 5.50
C PRO A 43 15.09 -6.97 6.36
N VAL A 44 14.97 -6.55 7.62
CA VAL A 44 16.01 -6.73 8.64
C VAL A 44 15.46 -7.64 9.72
N SER A 45 16.14 -8.76 9.97
CA SER A 45 15.64 -9.84 10.85
C SER A 45 15.59 -9.42 12.31
N HIS A 46 16.62 -8.72 12.80
CA HIS A 46 16.72 -8.32 14.20
C HIS A 46 17.23 -6.88 14.35
N PRO A 47 16.85 -6.17 15.44
CA PRO A 47 17.34 -4.81 15.71
C PRO A 47 18.87 -4.66 15.71
N LYS A 48 19.59 -5.68 16.19
CA LYS A 48 21.06 -5.75 16.18
C LYS A 48 21.68 -5.75 14.77
N ASP A 49 20.90 -6.12 13.74
CA ASP A 49 21.34 -6.22 12.36
C ASP A 49 21.08 -4.90 11.59
N ILE A 50 20.67 -3.82 12.27
CA ILE A 50 20.43 -2.51 11.67
C ILE A 50 21.78 -1.83 11.39
N GLU A 51 22.19 -1.84 10.12
CA GLU A 51 23.42 -1.18 9.62
C GLU A 51 23.15 0.12 8.83
N LYS A 52 21.90 0.35 8.42
CA LYS A 52 21.45 1.50 7.64
C LYS A 52 20.17 2.06 8.22
N LEU A 53 19.72 3.21 7.71
CA LEU A 53 18.41 3.76 8.07
C LEU A 53 17.31 2.74 7.72
N VAL A 54 16.50 2.40 8.72
CA VAL A 54 15.34 1.51 8.57
C VAL A 54 14.07 2.24 8.95
N ILE A 55 12.95 1.76 8.43
CA ILE A 55 11.62 2.04 8.96
C ILE A 55 11.08 0.78 9.66
N VAL A 56 10.55 0.98 10.86
CA VAL A 56 9.94 -0.04 11.69
C VAL A 56 8.43 0.11 11.59
N LYS A 57 7.77 -0.97 11.21
CA LYS A 57 6.35 -1.01 10.87
C LYS A 57 5.60 -1.94 11.80
N ARG A 58 4.36 -1.58 12.14
CA ARG A 58 3.42 -2.48 12.82
C ARG A 58 2.84 -3.49 11.83
N GLN A 59 2.31 -4.59 12.37
CA GLN A 59 1.48 -5.52 11.62
C GLN A 59 0.14 -4.87 11.23
N GLY A 60 -0.44 -5.31 10.11
CA GLY A 60 -1.74 -4.84 9.64
C GLY A 60 -1.81 -3.38 9.16
N ALA A 61 -3.03 -2.94 8.85
CA ALA A 61 -3.34 -1.62 8.31
C ALA A 61 -3.42 -0.54 9.42
N ALA A 62 -2.30 -0.26 10.07
CA ALA A 62 -2.21 0.76 11.13
C ALA A 62 -2.19 2.22 10.61
N GLY A 63 -2.25 2.43 9.29
CA GLY A 63 -2.23 3.76 8.68
C GLY A 63 -0.98 4.59 9.01
N GLY A 64 0.16 3.92 9.22
CA GLY A 64 1.45 4.54 9.58
C GLY A 64 1.56 5.05 11.02
N LYS A 65 0.53 4.91 11.85
CA LYS A 65 0.61 5.26 13.27
C LYS A 65 1.46 4.25 14.05
N GLY A 66 2.42 4.76 14.81
CA GLY A 66 3.38 3.95 15.58
C GLY A 66 4.49 3.34 14.72
N TYR A 67 4.63 3.80 13.47
CA TYR A 67 5.81 3.52 12.66
C TYR A 67 6.89 4.51 13.08
N PHE A 68 8.15 4.11 13.01
CA PHE A 68 9.27 4.97 13.36
C PHE A 68 10.51 4.56 12.57
N MET A 69 11.43 5.51 12.38
CA MET A 69 12.71 5.22 11.75
C MET A 69 13.78 4.92 12.80
N ALA A 70 14.75 4.07 12.48
CA ALA A 70 15.91 3.82 13.32
C ALA A 70 17.19 3.77 12.49
N ALA A 71 18.30 4.29 13.02
CA ALA A 71 19.60 4.23 12.36
C ALA A 71 20.50 3.08 12.85
N ASN A 72 20.19 2.49 14.01
CA ASN A 72 20.90 1.38 14.64
C ASN A 72 20.03 0.76 15.76
N GLU A 73 20.56 -0.27 16.44
CA GLU A 73 19.88 -0.97 17.54
C GLU A 73 19.51 -0.07 18.74
N GLU A 74 20.39 0.84 19.13
CA GLU A 74 20.16 1.75 20.26
C GLU A 74 19.00 2.71 19.98
N ASP A 75 19.01 3.31 18.80
CA ASP A 75 17.96 4.21 18.32
C ASP A 75 16.61 3.48 18.21
N TYR A 76 16.63 2.24 17.68
CA TYR A 76 15.45 1.36 17.65
C TYR A 76 14.87 1.15 19.04
N ASN A 77 15.69 0.73 20.01
CA ASN A 77 15.23 0.40 21.35
C ASN A 77 14.71 1.65 22.09
N THR A 78 15.38 2.79 21.91
CA THR A 78 14.98 4.07 22.50
C THR A 78 13.59 4.48 22.02
N LYS A 79 13.38 4.55 20.70
CA LYS A 79 12.10 4.94 20.10
C LYS A 79 10.99 3.94 20.40
N ARG A 80 11.27 2.64 20.35
CA ARG A 80 10.32 1.59 20.73
C ARG A 80 9.84 1.75 22.16
N ASN A 81 10.76 1.93 23.11
CA ASN A 81 10.41 2.07 24.52
C ASN A 81 9.62 3.34 24.79
N GLN A 82 9.92 4.43 24.09
CA GLN A 82 9.13 5.65 24.14
C GLN A 82 7.70 5.44 23.62
N LEU A 83 7.52 4.81 22.46
CA LEU A 83 6.18 4.53 21.93
C LEU A 83 5.38 3.58 22.83
N ILE A 84 6.04 2.68 23.56
CA ILE A 84 5.41 1.84 24.58
C ILE A 84 4.95 2.68 25.79
N SER A 85 5.80 3.57 26.31
CA SER A 85 5.44 4.41 27.46
C SER A 85 4.33 5.41 27.14
N GLU A 86 4.25 5.85 25.89
CA GLU A 86 3.18 6.69 25.36
C GLU A 86 1.89 5.90 25.03
N GLY A 87 1.91 4.56 25.14
CA GLY A 87 0.75 3.70 24.86
C GLY A 87 0.38 3.60 23.38
N VAL A 88 1.30 3.95 22.47
CA VAL A 88 1.08 3.90 21.01
C VAL A 88 1.19 2.47 20.48
N ILE A 89 2.14 1.71 21.03
CA ILE A 89 2.36 0.28 20.73
C ILE A 89 2.42 -0.52 22.04
N SER A 90 2.10 -1.81 21.97
CA SER A 90 2.18 -2.69 23.14
C SER A 90 3.59 -3.28 23.31
N LYS A 91 3.92 -3.71 24.54
CA LYS A 91 5.24 -4.28 24.85
C LYS A 91 5.54 -5.57 24.08
N ASP A 92 4.51 -6.37 23.82
CA ASP A 92 4.63 -7.66 23.15
C ASP A 92 4.29 -7.57 21.65
N GLU A 93 4.11 -6.36 21.14
CA GLU A 93 3.82 -6.14 19.74
C GLU A 93 4.99 -6.55 18.85
N THR A 94 4.71 -7.42 17.89
CA THR A 94 5.68 -7.82 16.87
C THR A 94 5.78 -6.72 15.82
N LEU A 95 6.99 -6.22 15.58
CA LEU A 95 7.28 -5.18 14.61
C LEU A 95 8.08 -5.75 13.44
N TYR A 96 7.90 -5.18 12.27
CA TYR A 96 8.60 -5.52 11.03
C TYR A 96 9.63 -4.44 10.71
N ILE A 97 10.88 -4.80 10.47
CA ILE A 97 11.98 -3.87 10.21
C ILE A 97 12.38 -4.00 8.74
N GLN A 98 12.51 -2.87 8.05
CA GLN A 98 12.83 -2.82 6.63
C GLN A 98 13.76 -1.65 6.34
N GLU A 99 14.72 -1.83 5.43
CA GLU A 99 15.55 -0.72 4.93
C GLU A 99 14.65 0.43 4.45
N TYR A 100 15.01 1.66 4.80
CA TYR A 100 14.27 2.85 4.39
C TYR A 100 14.60 3.17 2.93
N ALA A 101 13.57 3.14 2.07
CA ALA A 101 13.69 3.62 0.70
C ALA A 101 13.32 5.11 0.63
N ALA A 102 14.30 5.95 0.25
CA ALA A 102 14.09 7.37 0.06
C ALA A 102 13.62 7.66 -1.37
N GLY A 103 12.71 8.62 -1.53
CA GLY A 103 12.25 9.05 -2.84
C GLY A 103 10.91 9.80 -2.78
N VAL A 104 10.35 10.08 -3.95
CA VAL A 104 9.02 10.66 -4.08
C VAL A 104 7.98 9.56 -3.89
N LEU A 105 7.13 9.71 -2.87
CA LEU A 105 6.00 8.81 -2.62
C LEU A 105 5.08 8.75 -3.84
N ALA A 106 4.78 7.53 -4.28
CA ALA A 106 3.86 7.27 -5.37
C ALA A 106 3.03 6.02 -5.07
N TYR A 107 1.71 6.20 -5.00
CA TYR A 107 0.74 5.16 -4.72
C TYR A 107 0.03 4.80 -6.01
N LEU A 108 0.50 3.73 -6.66
CA LEU A 108 0.06 3.31 -7.98
C LEU A 108 -1.27 2.57 -7.85
N GLN A 109 -2.35 3.10 -8.40
CA GLN A 109 -3.71 2.61 -8.25
C GLN A 109 -4.14 1.86 -9.51
N PHE A 110 -4.62 0.63 -9.34
CA PHE A 110 -5.00 -0.26 -10.42
C PHE A 110 -6.41 -0.80 -10.22
N PHE A 111 -6.99 -1.30 -11.30
CA PHE A 111 -8.16 -2.16 -11.29
C PHE A 111 -7.89 -3.36 -12.20
N TYR A 112 -8.10 -4.58 -11.71
CA TYR A 112 -8.04 -5.78 -12.54
C TYR A 112 -9.44 -6.35 -12.75
N SER A 113 -9.86 -6.49 -14.01
CA SER A 113 -11.13 -7.12 -14.36
C SER A 113 -10.93 -8.61 -14.64
N PRO A 114 -11.44 -9.54 -13.81
CA PRO A 114 -11.45 -10.96 -14.15
C PRO A 114 -12.50 -11.31 -15.22
N LEU A 115 -13.39 -10.36 -15.57
CA LEU A 115 -14.37 -10.54 -16.64
C LEU A 115 -13.74 -10.37 -18.03
N THR A 116 -12.81 -9.41 -18.18
CA THR A 116 -12.08 -9.17 -19.44
C THR A 116 -10.63 -9.68 -19.42
N ASN A 117 -10.11 -10.05 -18.25
CA ASN A 117 -8.70 -10.34 -17.99
C ASN A 117 -7.76 -9.16 -18.30
N GLU A 118 -8.23 -7.93 -18.08
CA GLU A 118 -7.47 -6.72 -18.35
C GLU A 118 -7.06 -6.03 -17.04
N LEU A 119 -5.83 -5.52 -17.04
CA LEU A 119 -5.33 -4.61 -16.03
C LEU A 119 -5.54 -3.17 -16.50
N GLU A 120 -6.10 -2.35 -15.64
CA GLU A 120 -6.35 -0.94 -15.89
C GLU A 120 -5.54 -0.12 -14.89
N PHE A 121 -4.71 0.82 -15.37
CA PHE A 121 -4.07 1.79 -14.50
C PHE A 121 -5.03 2.95 -14.20
N PHE A 122 -5.51 3.01 -12.96
CA PHE A 122 -6.46 4.02 -12.52
C PHE A 122 -5.79 5.36 -12.30
N GLY A 123 -4.60 5.39 -11.71
CA GLY A 123 -3.86 6.61 -11.54
C GLY A 123 -2.88 6.53 -10.37
N VAL A 124 -2.43 7.68 -9.91
CA VAL A 124 -1.46 7.75 -8.81
C VAL A 124 -1.82 8.90 -7.89
N ASP A 125 -1.58 8.71 -6.60
CA ASP A 125 -1.63 9.76 -5.60
C ASP A 125 -0.34 9.81 -4.78
N GLN A 126 -0.21 10.87 -4.00
CA GLN A 126 0.75 10.99 -2.92
C GLN A 126 -0.01 11.13 -1.59
N ARG A 127 0.28 10.24 -0.64
CA ARG A 127 -0.24 10.36 0.73
C ARG A 127 0.44 11.50 1.47
N HIS A 128 -0.36 12.16 2.32
CA HIS A 128 0.08 13.18 3.27
C HIS A 128 0.05 12.64 4.68
N GLU A 129 1.19 12.68 5.37
CA GLU A 129 1.39 12.00 6.65
C GLU A 129 1.77 12.98 7.77
N SER A 130 1.14 12.83 8.93
CA SER A 130 1.38 13.67 10.10
C SER A 130 1.97 12.86 11.26
N ASP A 131 2.94 13.40 11.99
CA ASP A 131 3.56 14.74 11.85
C ASP A 131 4.85 14.77 11.02
N ILE A 132 5.25 13.64 10.39
CA ILE A 132 6.50 13.53 9.65
C ILE A 132 6.70 14.62 8.59
N GLU A 133 5.69 14.94 7.79
CA GLU A 133 5.80 16.02 6.78
C GLU A 133 5.91 17.41 7.40
N GLY A 134 5.34 17.57 8.59
CA GLY A 134 5.39 18.83 9.35
C GLY A 134 6.79 19.20 9.79
N LEU A 135 7.70 18.23 9.93
CA LEU A 135 9.10 18.47 10.33
C LEU A 135 9.82 19.42 9.38
N GLY A 136 9.52 19.37 8.08
CA GLY A 136 10.11 20.28 7.08
C GLY A 136 9.81 21.76 7.33
N ARG A 137 8.82 22.07 8.18
CA ARG A 137 8.45 23.45 8.56
C ARG A 137 9.17 23.94 9.82
N ILE A 138 9.93 23.07 10.49
CA ILE A 138 10.60 23.35 11.77
C ILE A 138 12.10 23.51 11.48
N PRO A 139 12.75 24.63 11.87
CA PRO A 139 14.20 24.77 11.71
C PRO A 139 14.98 23.65 12.42
N SER A 140 16.09 23.20 11.83
CA SER A 140 16.89 22.07 12.34
C SER A 140 17.31 22.23 13.81
N GLU A 141 17.68 23.45 14.24
CA GLU A 141 18.03 23.75 15.63
C GLU A 141 16.90 23.45 16.62
N GLN A 142 15.63 23.57 16.20
CA GLN A 142 14.48 23.24 17.04
C GLN A 142 14.12 21.76 16.92
N GLN A 143 14.31 21.15 15.76
CA GLN A 143 14.13 19.70 15.60
C GLN A 143 15.06 18.91 16.54
N LEU A 144 16.33 19.32 16.64
CA LEU A 144 17.32 18.68 17.51
C LEU A 144 17.00 18.77 19.01
N LYS A 145 16.08 19.65 19.41
CA LYS A 145 15.62 19.79 20.81
C LYS A 145 14.36 18.96 21.09
N SER A 146 13.76 18.38 20.07
CA SER A 146 12.56 17.54 20.20
C SER A 146 12.96 16.09 20.40
N ASN A 147 12.43 15.47 21.45
CA ASN A 147 12.53 14.03 21.68
C ASN A 147 11.29 13.27 21.19
N LYS A 148 10.41 13.93 20.41
CA LYS A 148 9.19 13.29 19.91
C LYS A 148 9.56 12.30 18.79
N VAL A 149 9.04 11.08 18.87
CA VAL A 149 9.06 10.14 17.73
C VAL A 149 8.03 10.60 16.69
N PRO A 150 8.46 10.98 15.47
CA PRO A 150 7.53 11.39 14.43
C PRO A 150 6.61 10.24 14.02
N SER A 151 5.37 10.56 13.67
CA SER A 151 4.40 9.58 13.17
C SER A 151 4.22 9.70 11.65
N PHE A 152 3.93 8.58 11.01
CA PHE A 152 3.57 8.50 9.58
C PHE A 152 2.04 8.39 9.42
N ASN A 153 1.27 8.99 10.33
CA ASN A 153 -0.17 8.78 10.36
C ASN A 153 -0.81 9.47 9.15
N VAL A 154 -1.43 8.69 8.27
CA VAL A 154 -2.01 9.21 7.02
C VAL A 154 -3.17 10.17 7.33
N ILE A 155 -3.11 11.38 6.79
CA ILE A 155 -4.12 12.44 6.96
C ILE A 155 -4.88 12.73 5.68
N GLY A 156 -4.19 12.75 4.53
CA GLY A 156 -4.77 13.17 3.26
C GLY A 156 -4.06 12.58 2.06
N ASN A 157 -4.47 12.99 0.86
CA ASN A 157 -3.89 12.56 -0.41
C ASN A 157 -3.91 13.75 -1.38
N SER A 158 -2.89 13.86 -2.24
CA SER A 158 -2.83 14.82 -3.34
C SER A 158 -2.70 14.11 -4.69
N PRO A 159 -3.24 14.69 -5.77
CA PRO A 159 -3.09 14.13 -7.10
C PRO A 159 -1.64 14.20 -7.56
N LEU A 160 -1.21 13.15 -8.25
CA LEU A 160 0.07 13.08 -8.94
C LEU A 160 -0.19 12.59 -10.37
N VAL A 161 0.69 12.97 -11.29
CA VAL A 161 0.84 12.30 -12.59
C VAL A 161 2.30 11.88 -12.73
N LEU A 162 2.52 10.67 -13.21
CA LEU A 162 3.86 10.18 -13.49
C LEU A 162 4.38 10.73 -14.81
N ARG A 163 5.70 10.85 -14.90
CA ARG A 163 6.39 10.95 -16.18
C ARG A 163 5.98 9.74 -17.04
N GLU A 164 5.49 10.00 -18.25
CA GLU A 164 4.89 8.97 -19.13
C GLU A 164 5.80 7.77 -19.37
N SER A 165 7.09 7.98 -19.55
CA SER A 165 8.07 6.90 -19.76
C SER A 165 8.23 5.92 -18.58
N LEU A 166 7.58 6.18 -17.44
CA LEU A 166 7.56 5.28 -16.29
C LEU A 166 6.36 4.32 -16.33
N LEU A 167 5.36 4.57 -17.19
CA LEU A 167 4.11 3.82 -17.19
C LEU A 167 4.29 2.37 -17.64
N ASP A 168 5.24 2.09 -18.53
CA ASP A 168 5.53 0.71 -18.96
C ASP A 168 5.91 -0.18 -17.75
N GLU A 169 6.81 0.30 -16.89
CA GLU A 169 7.22 -0.39 -15.66
C GLU A 169 6.05 -0.51 -14.65
N VAL A 170 5.17 0.51 -14.59
CA VAL A 170 3.97 0.50 -13.75
C VAL A 170 3.01 -0.63 -14.17
N TYR A 171 2.76 -0.78 -15.47
CA TYR A 171 1.93 -1.87 -15.99
C TYR A 171 2.58 -3.23 -15.73
N GLU A 172 3.88 -3.38 -16.01
CA GLU A 172 4.61 -4.62 -15.74
C GLU A 172 4.50 -5.05 -14.27
N MET A 173 4.67 -4.11 -13.32
CA MET A 173 4.49 -4.39 -11.89
C MET A 173 3.06 -4.84 -11.55
N GLY A 174 2.04 -4.19 -12.13
CA GLY A 174 0.65 -4.57 -11.91
C GLY A 174 0.32 -5.95 -12.48
N GLU A 175 0.81 -6.28 -13.68
CA GLU A 175 0.61 -7.58 -14.33
C GLU A 175 1.30 -8.71 -13.55
N ASN A 176 2.53 -8.47 -13.10
CA ASN A 176 3.27 -9.41 -12.28
C ASN A 176 2.54 -9.65 -10.94
N PHE A 177 1.99 -8.60 -10.33
CA PHE A 177 1.20 -8.72 -9.10
C PHE A 177 -0.06 -9.57 -9.29
N VAL A 178 -0.86 -9.29 -10.32
CA VAL A 178 -2.07 -10.08 -10.66
C VAL A 178 -1.71 -11.54 -10.90
N THR A 179 -0.64 -11.79 -11.67
CA THR A 179 -0.19 -13.14 -12.02
C THR A 179 0.28 -13.89 -10.78
N ALA A 180 1.06 -13.26 -9.91
CA ALA A 180 1.51 -13.86 -8.66
C ALA A 180 0.34 -14.15 -7.71
N ALA A 181 -0.58 -13.20 -7.54
CA ALA A 181 -1.77 -13.39 -6.71
C ALA A 181 -2.58 -14.61 -7.19
N LYS A 182 -2.77 -14.77 -8.49
CA LYS A 182 -3.45 -15.94 -9.07
C LYS A 182 -2.77 -17.28 -8.73
N ARG A 183 -1.44 -17.30 -8.62
CA ARG A 183 -0.68 -18.51 -8.24
C ARG A 183 -0.78 -18.83 -6.76
N VAL A 184 -0.66 -17.82 -5.89
CA VAL A 184 -0.46 -18.04 -4.44
C VAL A 184 -1.71 -17.85 -3.59
N VAL A 185 -2.73 -17.17 -4.11
CA VAL A 185 -3.97 -16.87 -3.40
C VAL A 185 -5.17 -16.87 -4.36
N SER A 186 -5.68 -18.07 -4.61
CA SER A 186 -6.87 -18.29 -5.47
C SER A 186 -8.08 -17.45 -5.01
N PRO A 187 -8.91 -16.90 -5.92
CA PRO A 187 -8.81 -16.96 -7.39
C PRO A 187 -7.78 -16.00 -8.00
N GLY A 188 -7.09 -15.22 -7.19
CA GLY A 188 -6.15 -14.17 -7.58
C GLY A 188 -6.63 -12.78 -7.18
N MET A 189 -6.07 -11.76 -7.82
CA MET A 189 -6.55 -10.38 -7.65
C MET A 189 -7.87 -10.18 -8.41
N ASN A 190 -8.76 -9.35 -7.88
CA ASN A 190 -9.99 -8.94 -8.54
C ASN A 190 -10.38 -7.54 -8.05
N GLY A 191 -10.59 -6.62 -8.99
CA GLY A 191 -10.97 -5.25 -8.72
C GLY A 191 -9.78 -4.39 -8.31
N PRO A 192 -10.00 -3.40 -7.43
CA PRO A 192 -9.00 -2.38 -7.14
C PRO A 192 -7.86 -2.92 -6.28
N PHE A 193 -6.64 -2.50 -6.59
CA PHE A 193 -5.49 -2.65 -5.71
C PHE A 193 -4.53 -1.47 -5.87
N CYS A 194 -3.57 -1.38 -4.95
CA CYS A 194 -2.54 -0.36 -4.99
C CYS A 194 -1.17 -0.96 -4.68
N ILE A 195 -0.17 -0.58 -5.46
CA ILE A 195 1.25 -0.81 -5.16
C ILE A 195 1.81 0.49 -4.60
N GLU A 196 2.31 0.44 -3.37
CA GLU A 196 2.73 1.61 -2.59
C GLU A 196 4.26 1.65 -2.53
N GLY A 197 4.86 2.76 -2.97
CA GLY A 197 6.30 2.85 -3.10
C GLY A 197 6.82 4.27 -3.22
N VAL A 198 8.10 4.35 -3.58
CA VAL A 198 8.81 5.60 -3.87
C VAL A 198 9.53 5.50 -5.20
N TYR A 199 9.66 6.61 -5.91
CA TYR A 199 10.62 6.79 -6.99
C TYR A 199 11.88 7.50 -6.47
N ASP A 200 13.04 6.90 -6.69
CA ASP A 200 14.34 7.49 -6.35
C ASP A 200 14.80 8.55 -7.37
N GLU A 201 16.00 9.12 -7.19
CA GLU A 201 16.59 10.09 -8.10
C GLU A 201 16.91 9.53 -9.50
N ASN A 202 16.95 8.21 -9.66
CA ASN A 202 17.20 7.49 -10.91
C ASN A 202 15.89 7.05 -11.59
N ALA A 203 14.75 7.50 -11.07
CA ALA A 203 13.41 7.10 -11.50
C ALA A 203 13.17 5.58 -11.39
N LYS A 204 13.77 4.93 -10.38
CA LYS A 204 13.51 3.53 -10.03
C LYS A 204 12.46 3.44 -8.95
N PHE A 205 11.43 2.65 -9.20
CA PHE A 205 10.37 2.42 -8.23
C PHE A 205 10.80 1.37 -7.22
N THR A 206 10.62 1.66 -5.93
CA THR A 206 10.79 0.70 -4.84
C THR A 206 9.48 0.58 -4.08
N SER A 207 8.83 -0.57 -4.18
CA SER A 207 7.61 -0.90 -3.47
C SER A 207 7.91 -1.25 -2.01
N PHE A 208 7.21 -0.62 -1.08
CA PHE A 208 7.32 -0.95 0.33
C PHE A 208 6.10 -1.74 0.81
N GLU A 209 4.94 -1.59 0.16
CA GLU A 209 3.67 -2.26 0.50
C GLU A 209 2.75 -2.43 -0.71
N PHE A 210 1.70 -3.25 -0.54
CA PHE A 210 0.50 -3.20 -1.38
C PHE A 210 -0.76 -3.14 -0.51
N SER A 211 -1.85 -2.66 -1.12
CA SER A 211 -3.22 -2.76 -0.63
C SER A 211 -4.04 -3.52 -1.67
N ALA A 212 -4.67 -4.65 -1.30
CA ALA A 212 -5.40 -5.51 -2.24
C ALA A 212 -6.89 -5.18 -2.29
N ARG A 213 -7.18 -3.88 -2.22
CA ARG A 213 -8.51 -3.26 -2.20
C ARG A 213 -8.41 -1.80 -2.59
N ILE A 214 -9.54 -1.12 -2.63
CA ILE A 214 -9.60 0.34 -2.85
C ILE A 214 -8.86 1.10 -1.73
N VAL A 215 -8.10 2.12 -2.12
CA VAL A 215 -7.34 3.01 -1.22
C VAL A 215 -7.92 4.42 -1.20
N ALA A 216 -7.66 5.16 -0.11
CA ALA A 216 -8.16 6.53 0.09
C ALA A 216 -7.70 7.52 -0.99
N GLY A 217 -6.53 7.28 -1.59
CA GLY A 217 -6.01 8.05 -2.73
C GLY A 217 -6.91 8.03 -3.97
N THR A 218 -7.88 7.12 -4.06
CA THR A 218 -8.87 7.14 -5.16
C THR A 218 -9.94 8.22 -4.96
N ASN A 219 -10.10 8.75 -3.73
CA ASN A 219 -11.13 9.74 -3.38
C ASN A 219 -10.90 11.11 -4.06
N ILE A 220 -9.67 11.43 -4.45
CA ILE A 220 -9.37 12.67 -5.18
C ILE A 220 -9.82 12.62 -6.66
N TYR A 221 -10.16 11.43 -7.16
CA TYR A 221 -10.54 11.16 -8.54
C TYR A 221 -12.01 10.75 -8.67
N MET A 222 -12.92 11.42 -7.95
CA MET A 222 -14.36 11.13 -8.03
C MET A 222 -14.97 11.36 -9.41
N ASP A 223 -14.41 12.31 -10.17
CA ASP A 223 -14.81 12.60 -11.54
C ASP A 223 -13.90 11.93 -12.58
N GLY A 224 -13.02 11.03 -12.16
CA GLY A 224 -12.01 10.40 -12.99
C GLY A 224 -10.62 10.94 -12.76
N SER A 225 -9.63 10.12 -13.11
CA SER A 225 -8.23 10.50 -13.13
C SER A 225 -7.82 10.96 -14.54
N PRO A 226 -6.64 11.60 -14.68
CA PRO A 226 -6.05 11.86 -15.99
C PRO A 226 -5.90 10.61 -16.87
N TYR A 227 -5.76 9.43 -16.26
CA TYR A 227 -5.57 8.15 -16.97
C TYR A 227 -6.90 7.52 -17.40
N TYR A 228 -7.86 7.40 -16.49
CA TYR A 228 -9.14 6.74 -16.76
C TYR A 228 -10.03 7.53 -17.73
N SER A 229 -9.86 8.85 -17.76
CA SER A 229 -10.54 9.70 -18.74
C SER A 229 -10.18 9.29 -20.18
N LEU A 230 -8.96 8.77 -20.41
CA LEU A 230 -8.51 8.26 -21.71
C LEU A 230 -9.14 6.91 -22.08
N LEU A 231 -9.52 6.10 -21.09
CA LEU A 231 -10.06 4.75 -21.31
C LEU A 231 -11.57 4.75 -21.58
N PHE A 232 -12.34 5.54 -20.82
CA PHE A 232 -13.80 5.42 -20.81
C PHE A 232 -14.55 6.60 -21.43
N ASN A 233 -13.84 7.69 -21.80
CA ASN A 233 -14.45 8.91 -22.35
C ASN A 233 -15.65 9.42 -21.52
N GLU A 234 -15.61 9.21 -20.20
CA GLU A 234 -16.62 9.62 -19.23
C GLU A 234 -15.99 9.77 -17.84
N ASN A 235 -16.64 10.50 -16.94
CA ASN A 235 -16.21 10.57 -15.54
C ASN A 235 -16.30 9.19 -14.89
N MET A 236 -15.18 8.69 -14.37
CA MET A 236 -15.07 7.35 -13.82
C MET A 236 -14.25 7.33 -12.53
N SER A 237 -14.92 7.35 -11.38
CA SER A 237 -14.27 7.03 -10.10
C SER A 237 -13.99 5.53 -9.97
N MET A 238 -13.09 5.17 -9.07
CA MET A 238 -12.86 3.76 -8.72
C MET A 238 -14.14 3.09 -8.20
N GLY A 239 -14.95 3.80 -7.41
CA GLY A 239 -16.25 3.31 -6.95
C GLY A 239 -17.23 3.04 -8.10
N LYS A 240 -17.31 3.94 -9.08
CA LYS A 240 -18.14 3.76 -10.29
C LYS A 240 -17.63 2.58 -11.13
N ARG A 241 -16.30 2.38 -11.21
CA ARG A 241 -15.68 1.26 -11.93
C ARG A 241 -16.01 -0.10 -11.28
N ILE A 242 -15.97 -0.18 -9.94
CA ILE A 242 -16.42 -1.37 -9.19
C ILE A 242 -17.90 -1.66 -9.47
N ALA A 243 -18.77 -0.65 -9.35
CA ALA A 243 -20.20 -0.82 -9.61
C ALA A 243 -20.49 -1.26 -11.05
N ARG A 244 -19.73 -0.75 -12.02
CA ARG A 244 -19.80 -1.19 -13.42
C ARG A 244 -19.41 -2.66 -13.58
N GLU A 245 -18.34 -3.11 -12.92
CA GLU A 245 -17.91 -4.51 -12.96
C GLU A 245 -19.03 -5.43 -12.47
N VAL A 246 -19.65 -5.07 -11.34
CA VAL A 246 -20.79 -5.81 -10.77
C VAL A 246 -21.96 -5.86 -11.75
N LYS A 247 -22.34 -4.73 -12.34
CA LYS A 247 -23.43 -4.66 -13.32
C LYS A 247 -23.15 -5.52 -14.56
N ILE A 248 -21.91 -5.52 -15.06
CA ILE A 248 -21.51 -6.35 -16.21
C ILE A 248 -21.56 -7.83 -15.82
N ALA A 249 -21.01 -8.22 -14.68
CA ALA A 249 -21.04 -9.59 -14.19
C ALA A 249 -22.47 -10.10 -14.01
N GLU A 250 -23.36 -9.30 -13.42
CA GLU A 250 -24.80 -9.64 -13.29
C GLU A 250 -25.44 -9.86 -14.67
N SER A 251 -25.25 -8.93 -15.61
CA SER A 251 -25.82 -9.03 -16.97
C SER A 251 -25.33 -10.26 -17.76
N LYS A 252 -24.16 -10.78 -17.41
CA LYS A 252 -23.54 -11.95 -18.04
C LYS A 252 -23.69 -13.25 -17.22
N ASN A 253 -24.35 -13.20 -16.06
CA ASN A 253 -24.41 -14.31 -15.09
C ASN A 253 -23.00 -14.83 -14.70
N MET A 254 -22.10 -13.91 -14.34
CA MET A 254 -20.69 -14.17 -13.97
C MET A 254 -20.32 -13.57 -12.60
N ILE A 255 -21.28 -13.38 -11.70
CA ILE A 255 -21.05 -12.77 -10.37
C ILE A 255 -20.04 -13.56 -9.55
N GLU A 256 -20.08 -14.89 -9.67
CA GLU A 256 -19.17 -15.81 -9.00
C GLU A 256 -17.70 -15.63 -9.38
N LYS A 257 -17.41 -14.96 -10.50
CA LYS A 257 -16.02 -14.61 -10.88
C LYS A 257 -15.48 -13.39 -10.16
N ILE A 258 -16.36 -12.53 -9.64
CA ILE A 258 -15.99 -11.26 -9.02
C ILE A 258 -16.31 -11.19 -7.53
N THR A 259 -16.85 -12.26 -6.94
CA THR A 259 -17.15 -12.30 -5.51
C THR A 259 -16.58 -13.54 -4.83
N THR A 260 -16.28 -13.42 -3.54
CA THR A 260 -15.84 -14.52 -2.66
C THR A 260 -16.58 -14.49 -1.32
#